data_AF-A6IWI0-F1
#
_entry.id   AF-A6IWI0-F1
#
_cell.length_a   1.000
_cell.length_b   1.000
_cell.length_c   1.000
_cell.angle_alpha   90.00
_cell.angle_beta   90.00
_cell.angle_gamma   90.00
#
_symmetry.space_group_name_H-M   'P 1'
#
loop_
_entity.id
_entity.type
_entity.pdbx_description
1 polymer ?
#
loop_
_entity_poly.entity_id
_entity_poly.type
_entity_poly.pdbx_seq_one_letter_code
_entity_poly.pdbx_strand_id
1 'polypeptide(L)'
;MLIDSQNNQYILTKPRDSTIPRADHHFIKDIVTIGMLSLPCGWLCTTIGLPTMFGYIICGVLLGPSGLNSIKSIVQVETLGEFGVFFTLFLVGLEFSPEKLRKVWRISLQGPCYMTLLMIAFGLWWGHLLRIRPTQSVFISTCLSLSSTPLVSRFLVGSARGDKEGR
;
A
#
# COMPACT_ATOMS: atom_id res chain seq x y z
N MET A 1 -37.91 -6.59 38.88
CA MET A 1 -36.96 -5.48 39.13
C MET A 1 -36.40 -5.69 40.53
N LEU A 2 -35.26 -6.37 40.66
CA LEU A 2 -34.67 -6.68 41.96
C LEU A 2 -33.70 -5.56 42.34
N ILE A 3 -34.20 -4.62 43.14
CA ILE A 3 -33.41 -3.62 43.85
C ILE A 3 -32.98 -4.28 45.16
N ASP A 4 -31.67 -4.34 45.40
CA ASP A 4 -31.14 -4.68 46.72
C ASP A 4 -31.49 -3.53 47.69
N SER A 5 -32.29 -3.85 48.70
CA SER A 5 -32.81 -2.89 49.67
C SER A 5 -31.72 -2.33 50.62
N GLN A 6 -30.52 -2.91 50.64
CA GLN A 6 -29.43 -2.43 51.49
C GLN A 6 -28.55 -1.38 50.79
N ASN A 7 -28.33 -1.52 49.47
CA ASN A 7 -27.34 -0.70 48.74
C ASN A 7 -27.90 0.11 47.56
N ASN A 8 -29.22 0.06 47.31
CA ASN A 8 -29.92 0.84 46.28
C ASN A 8 -29.19 0.89 44.91
N GLN A 9 -28.55 -0.22 44.54
CA GLN A 9 -27.86 -0.40 43.27
C GLN A 9 -28.57 -1.45 42.42
N TYR A 10 -28.65 -1.15 41.13
CA TYR A 10 -29.22 -2.03 40.13
C TYR A 10 -28.24 -3.17 39.84
N ILE A 11 -28.58 -4.40 40.24
CA ILE A 11 -27.72 -5.61 40.20
C ILE A 11 -27.44 -6.12 38.76
N LEU A 12 -27.68 -5.31 37.72
CA LEU A 12 -27.47 -5.70 36.31
C LEU A 12 -26.12 -5.26 35.72
N THR A 13 -25.31 -4.46 36.41
CA THR A 13 -24.00 -4.06 35.88
C THR A 13 -22.92 -5.05 36.30
N LYS A 14 -22.93 -6.22 35.66
CA LYS A 14 -21.81 -7.17 35.71
C LYS A 14 -20.55 -6.42 35.22
N PRO A 15 -19.44 -6.35 35.99
CA PRO A 15 -18.25 -5.55 35.67
C PRO A 15 -17.43 -6.07 34.48
N ARG A 16 -18.00 -6.97 33.68
CA ARG A 16 -17.45 -7.51 32.44
C ARG A 16 -18.31 -7.06 31.27
N ASP A 17 -18.57 -5.76 31.24
CA ASP A 17 -19.37 -5.09 30.23
C ASP A 17 -18.49 -4.82 29.00
N SER A 18 -18.68 -5.61 27.95
CA SER A 18 -18.02 -5.46 26.65
C SER A 18 -18.63 -4.36 25.79
N THR A 19 -19.61 -3.60 26.31
CA THR A 19 -20.22 -2.45 25.61
C THR A 19 -19.50 -1.12 25.84
N ILE A 20 -18.45 -1.10 26.67
CA ILE A 20 -17.56 0.06 26.77
C ILE A 20 -16.63 0.00 25.55
N PRO A 21 -16.74 0.93 24.57
CA PRO A 21 -15.77 1.01 23.49
C PRO A 21 -14.45 1.40 24.13
N ARG A 22 -13.58 0.43 24.39
CA ARG A 22 -12.17 0.74 24.60
C ARG A 22 -11.70 1.26 23.25
N ALA A 23 -11.67 2.57 23.11
CA ALA A 23 -10.84 3.18 22.07
C ALA A 23 -9.45 2.59 22.32
N ASP A 24 -9.01 1.71 21.41
CA ASP A 24 -7.69 1.11 21.46
C ASP A 24 -6.69 2.25 21.30
N HIS A 25 -6.33 2.87 22.42
CA HIS A 25 -5.49 4.06 22.46
C HIS A 25 -4.13 3.78 21.80
N HIS A 26 -3.73 2.51 21.82
CA HIS A 26 -2.60 1.98 21.06
C HIS A 26 -2.80 2.09 19.54
N PHE A 27 -3.95 1.70 19.01
CA PHE A 27 -4.23 1.79 17.57
C PHE A 27 -4.24 3.24 17.07
N ILE A 28 -4.89 4.14 17.81
CA ILE A 28 -4.92 5.57 17.47
C ILE A 28 -3.51 6.14 17.48
N LYS A 29 -2.71 5.80 18.50
CA LYS A 29 -1.32 6.22 18.60
C LYS A 29 -0.50 5.69 17.42
N ASP A 30 -0.71 4.45 16.99
CA ASP A 30 -0.01 3.84 15.87
C ASP A 30 -0.31 4.59 14.56
N ILE A 31 -1.59 4.88 14.27
CA ILE A 31 -1.99 5.66 13.09
C ILE A 31 -1.37 7.06 13.11
N VAL A 32 -1.45 7.75 14.25
CA VAL A 32 -0.90 9.11 14.38
C VAL A 32 0.61 9.08 14.18
N THR A 33 1.30 8.10 14.74
CA THR A 33 2.76 7.97 14.59
C THR A 33 3.16 7.69 13.14
N ILE A 34 2.41 6.80 12.45
CA ILE A 34 2.62 6.53 11.02
C ILE A 34 2.40 7.80 10.20
N GLY A 35 1.30 8.51 10.41
CA GLY A 35 1.00 9.75 9.68
C GLY A 35 2.05 10.85 9.91
N MET A 36 2.44 11.07 11.17
CA MET A 36 3.42 12.10 11.54
C MET A 36 4.83 11.80 11.03
N LEU A 37 5.24 10.54 10.97
CA LEU A 37 6.60 10.17 10.56
C LEU A 37 6.72 9.90 9.04
N SER A 38 5.62 9.50 8.40
CA SER A 38 5.56 9.27 6.95
C SER A 38 5.78 10.56 6.14
N LEU A 39 5.23 11.69 6.60
CA LEU A 39 5.39 13.00 5.95
C LEU A 39 6.84 13.50 5.88
N PRO A 40 7.61 13.59 6.99
CA PRO A 40 9.01 14.03 6.93
C PRO A 40 9.89 13.02 6.18
N CYS A 41 9.64 11.72 6.29
CA CYS A 41 10.36 10.71 5.49
C CYS A 41 10.08 10.89 3.99
N GLY A 42 8.83 11.13 3.60
CA GLY A 42 8.45 11.45 2.22
C GLY A 42 9.13 12.71 1.72
N TRP A 43 9.09 13.78 2.51
CA TRP A 43 9.72 15.06 2.19
C TRP A 43 11.24 14.93 2.03
N LEU A 44 11.91 14.23 2.95
CA LEU A 44 13.34 13.96 2.87
C LEU A 44 13.71 13.14 1.62
N CYS A 45 12.86 12.20 1.20
CA CYS A 45 13.09 11.46 -0.04
C CYS A 45 12.98 12.39 -1.27
N THR A 46 12.00 13.30 -1.26
CA THR A 46 11.84 14.27 -2.36
C THR A 46 12.97 15.28 -2.46
N THR A 47 13.59 15.69 -1.35
CA THR A 47 14.75 16.60 -1.40
C THR A 47 15.98 15.94 -2.02
N ILE A 48 16.09 14.61 -1.93
CA ILE A 48 17.16 13.82 -2.57
C ILE A 48 16.79 13.48 -4.04
N GLY A 49 15.63 13.92 -4.53
CA GLY A 49 15.14 13.63 -5.88
C GLY A 49 14.52 12.24 -6.04
N LEU A 50 14.28 11.51 -4.95
CA LEU A 50 13.53 10.26 -4.98
C LEU A 50 12.03 10.51 -4.89
N PRO A 51 11.21 9.63 -5.48
CA PRO A 51 9.78 9.73 -5.30
C PRO A 51 9.31 9.53 -3.85
N THR A 52 8.26 10.26 -3.45
CA THR A 52 7.67 10.22 -2.10
C THR A 52 7.34 8.81 -1.59
N MET A 53 6.92 7.90 -2.49
CA MET A 53 6.59 6.51 -2.17
C MET A 53 7.75 5.77 -1.51
N PHE A 54 9.00 6.04 -1.92
CA PHE A 54 10.16 5.45 -1.26
C PHE A 54 10.30 5.91 0.19
N GLY A 55 10.01 7.18 0.46
CA GLY A 55 9.99 7.71 1.83
C GLY A 55 8.94 7.02 2.71
N TYR A 56 7.76 6.72 2.16
CA TYR A 56 6.71 5.98 2.88
C TYR A 56 7.11 4.52 3.17
N ILE A 57 7.78 3.85 2.23
CA ILE A 57 8.30 2.48 2.43
C ILE A 57 9.38 2.47 3.50
N ILE A 58 10.35 3.39 3.43
CA ILE A 58 11.42 3.51 4.42
C ILE A 58 10.83 3.79 5.80
N CYS A 59 9.85 4.69 5.89
CA CYS A 59 9.10 4.92 7.12
C CYS A 59 8.45 3.62 7.61
N GLY A 60 7.73 2.88 6.76
CA GLY A 60 7.11 1.61 7.16
C GLY A 60 8.11 0.59 7.72
N VAL A 61 9.29 0.45 7.08
CA VAL A 61 10.36 -0.44 7.54
C VAL A 61 10.92 0.02 8.89
N LEU A 62 11.10 1.32 9.09
CA LEU A 62 11.61 1.90 10.33
C LEU A 62 10.61 1.77 11.49
N LEU A 63 9.31 1.96 11.24
CA LEU A 63 8.27 1.86 12.29
C LEU A 63 7.85 0.42 12.56
N GLY A 64 8.07 -0.46 11.60
CA GLY A 64 7.74 -1.88 11.66
C GLY A 64 8.53 -2.65 12.73
N PRO A 65 8.23 -3.94 12.90
CA PRO A 65 8.82 -4.76 13.96
C PRO A 65 10.35 -4.90 13.84
N SER A 66 10.88 -4.79 12.62
CA SER A 66 12.32 -4.86 12.32
C SER A 66 13.10 -3.58 12.64
N GLY A 67 12.41 -2.45 12.88
CA GLY A 67 13.02 -1.16 13.19
C GLY A 67 12.82 -0.77 14.66
N LEU A 68 11.96 0.21 14.89
CA LEU A 68 11.64 0.78 16.21
C LEU A 68 10.57 -0.01 16.99
N ASN A 69 9.91 -0.99 16.37
CA ASN A 69 8.83 -1.80 16.97
C ASN A 69 7.75 -0.93 17.66
N SER A 70 7.48 0.24 17.09
CA SER A 70 6.61 1.24 17.73
C SER A 70 5.14 0.91 17.57
N ILE A 71 4.81 0.15 16.51
CA ILE A 71 3.45 -0.29 16.15
C ILE A 71 3.11 -1.55 16.94
N LYS A 72 2.11 -1.47 17.81
CA LYS A 72 1.63 -2.62 18.61
C LYS A 72 0.45 -3.33 17.94
N SER A 73 -0.36 -2.59 17.19
CA SER A 73 -1.56 -3.10 16.51
C SER A 73 -1.31 -3.45 15.05
N ILE A 74 -0.32 -4.31 14.76
CA ILE A 74 0.11 -4.64 13.39
C ILE A 74 -1.04 -5.13 12.50
N VAL A 75 -1.87 -6.06 13.00
CA VAL A 75 -2.97 -6.66 12.23
C VAL A 75 -4.01 -5.61 11.82
N GLN A 76 -4.35 -4.69 12.75
CA GLN A 76 -5.34 -3.65 12.50
C GLN A 76 -4.80 -2.61 11.49
N VAL A 77 -3.52 -2.23 11.61
CA VAL A 77 -2.86 -1.32 10.67
C VAL A 77 -2.74 -1.95 9.28
N GLU A 78 -2.39 -3.24 9.20
CA GLU A 78 -2.33 -4.00 7.94
C GLU A 78 -3.68 -4.03 7.25
N THR A 79 -4.74 -4.37 8.00
CA THR A 79 -6.13 -4.39 7.49
C THR A 79 -6.54 -3.02 6.95
N LEU A 80 -6.18 -1.94 7.65
CA LEU A 80 -6.45 -0.58 7.19
C LEU A 80 -5.69 -0.23 5.91
N GLY A 81 -4.44 -0.68 5.80
CA GLY A 81 -3.62 -0.56 4.59
C GLY A 81 -4.22 -1.29 3.39
N GLU A 82 -4.70 -2.52 3.60
CA GLU A 82 -5.42 -3.28 2.58
C GLU A 82 -6.68 -2.53 2.11
N PHE A 83 -7.49 -2.01 3.04
CA PHE A 83 -8.64 -1.17 2.69
C PHE A 83 -8.23 0.06 1.88
N GLY A 84 -7.14 0.73 2.24
CA GLY A 84 -6.62 1.86 1.47
C GLY A 84 -6.28 1.49 0.02
N VAL A 85 -5.67 0.32 -0.18
CA VAL A 85 -5.39 -0.23 -1.52
C VAL A 85 -6.68 -0.59 -2.24
N PHE A 86 -7.62 -1.27 -1.59
CA PHE A 86 -8.93 -1.60 -2.17
C PHE A 86 -9.68 -0.36 -2.63
N PHE A 87 -9.75 0.69 -1.81
CA PHE A 87 -10.37 1.96 -2.18
C PHE A 87 -9.63 2.64 -3.33
N THR A 88 -8.30 2.57 -3.36
CA THR A 88 -7.51 3.13 -4.47
C THR A 88 -7.82 2.41 -5.78
N LEU A 89 -7.82 1.07 -5.80
CA LEU A 89 -8.18 0.30 -6.99
C LEU A 89 -9.64 0.54 -7.39
N PHE A 90 -10.54 0.70 -6.43
CA PHE A 90 -11.94 1.03 -6.69
C PHE A 90 -12.11 2.40 -7.33
N LEU A 91 -11.46 3.43 -6.80
CA LEU A 91 -11.47 4.79 -7.37
C LEU A 91 -10.88 4.82 -8.77
N VAL A 92 -9.76 4.15 -8.98
CA VAL A 92 -9.16 3.97 -10.31
C VAL A 92 -10.14 3.26 -11.25
N GLY A 93 -10.86 2.25 -10.76
CA GLY A 93 -11.94 1.57 -11.48
C GLY A 93 -13.09 2.51 -11.89
N LEU A 94 -13.51 3.42 -11.01
CA LEU A 94 -14.55 4.42 -11.30
C LEU A 94 -14.10 5.47 -12.32
N GLU A 95 -12.81 5.78 -12.39
CA GLU A 95 -12.24 6.72 -13.37
C GLU A 95 -12.20 6.12 -14.79
N PHE A 96 -12.23 4.79 -14.91
CA PHE A 96 -12.24 4.10 -16.19
C PHE A 96 -13.62 4.13 -16.87
N SER A 97 -13.72 4.91 -17.95
CA SER A 97 -14.87 4.83 -18.85
C SER A 97 -14.75 3.61 -19.79
N PRO A 98 -15.75 2.71 -19.83
CA PRO A 98 -15.73 1.53 -20.72
C PRO A 98 -15.70 1.90 -22.21
N GLU A 99 -16.23 3.07 -22.58
CA GLU A 99 -16.23 3.59 -23.94
C GLU A 99 -14.82 3.96 -24.42
N LYS A 100 -14.03 4.59 -23.53
CA LYS A 100 -12.62 4.90 -23.79
C LYS A 100 -11.79 3.62 -23.87
N LEU A 101 -12.06 2.66 -22.98
CA LEU A 101 -11.36 1.37 -22.98
C LEU A 101 -11.57 0.60 -24.28
N ARG A 102 -12.81 0.59 -24.83
CA ARG A 102 -13.10 -0.09 -26.10
C ARG A 102 -12.31 0.49 -27.28
N LYS A 103 -12.09 1.81 -27.32
CA LYS A 103 -11.27 2.46 -28.36
C LYS A 103 -9.80 2.06 -28.30
N VAL A 104 -9.26 1.84 -27.10
CA VAL A 104 -7.85 1.49 -26.89
C VAL A 104 -7.62 0.01 -26.59
N TRP A 105 -8.66 -0.84 -26.67
CA TRP A 105 -8.62 -2.23 -26.18
C TRP A 105 -7.51 -3.07 -26.83
N ARG A 106 -7.27 -2.90 -28.15
CA ARG A 106 -6.15 -3.56 -28.84
C ARG A 106 -4.79 -3.14 -28.27
N ILE A 107 -4.53 -1.84 -28.14
CA ILE A 107 -3.27 -1.33 -27.59
C ILE A 107 -3.13 -1.76 -26.12
N SER A 108 -4.21 -1.66 -25.34
CA SER A 108 -4.22 -1.97 -23.90
C SER A 108 -3.96 -3.45 -23.61
N LEU A 109 -4.28 -4.35 -24.54
CA LEU A 109 -4.02 -5.78 -24.39
C LEU A 109 -2.68 -6.18 -25.01
N GLN A 110 -2.35 -5.63 -26.19
CA GLN A 110 -1.12 -5.96 -26.91
C GLN A 110 0.13 -5.42 -26.20
N GLY A 111 0.08 -4.23 -25.61
CA GLY A 111 1.22 -3.63 -24.91
C GLY A 111 1.74 -4.50 -23.76
N PRO A 112 0.91 -4.82 -22.75
CA PRO A 112 1.32 -5.69 -21.64
C PRO A 112 1.72 -7.09 -22.09
N CYS A 113 1.02 -7.67 -23.08
CA CYS A 113 1.35 -8.98 -23.63
C CYS A 113 2.76 -9.00 -24.25
N TYR A 114 3.08 -7.98 -25.07
CA TYR A 114 4.40 -7.86 -25.69
C TYR A 114 5.49 -7.61 -24.65
N MET A 115 5.25 -6.74 -23.67
CA MET A 115 6.19 -6.52 -22.57
C MET A 115 6.46 -7.79 -21.76
N THR A 116 5.43 -8.61 -21.51
CA THR A 116 5.56 -9.88 -20.80
C THR A 116 6.39 -10.88 -21.58
N LEU A 117 6.12 -11.03 -22.88
CA LEU A 117 6.92 -11.90 -23.74
C LEU A 117 8.39 -11.47 -23.79
N LEU A 118 8.66 -10.16 -23.91
CA LEU A 118 10.02 -9.63 -23.90
C LEU A 118 10.74 -9.86 -22.57
N MET A 119 10.07 -9.65 -21.44
CA MET A 119 10.66 -9.90 -20.12
C MET A 119 10.98 -11.38 -19.91
N ILE A 120 10.10 -12.29 -20.36
CA ILE A 120 10.35 -13.73 -20.30
C ILE A 120 11.54 -14.12 -21.17
N ALA A 121 11.61 -13.61 -22.40
CA ALA A 121 12.75 -13.87 -23.30
C ALA A 121 14.07 -13.37 -22.69
N PHE A 122 14.08 -12.17 -22.13
CA PHE A 122 15.25 -11.59 -21.47
C PHE A 122 15.65 -12.39 -20.22
N GLY A 123 14.67 -12.79 -19.41
CA GLY A 123 14.89 -13.62 -18.23
C GLY A 123 15.49 -14.99 -18.56
N LEU A 124 14.98 -15.65 -19.62
CA LEU A 124 15.51 -16.92 -20.11
C LEU A 124 16.94 -16.78 -20.64
N TRP A 125 17.22 -15.69 -21.36
CA TRP A 125 18.56 -15.41 -21.87
C TRP A 125 19.57 -15.21 -20.73
N TRP A 126 19.22 -14.40 -19.73
CA TRP A 126 20.06 -14.17 -18.55
C TRP A 126 20.17 -15.41 -17.65
N GLY A 127 19.08 -16.17 -17.52
CA GLY A 127 19.04 -17.43 -16.78
C GLY A 127 19.92 -18.51 -17.38
N HIS A 128 20.02 -18.57 -18.72
CA HIS A 128 20.94 -19.45 -19.43
C HIS A 128 22.40 -19.09 -19.14
N LEU A 129 22.75 -17.79 -19.10
CA LEU A 129 24.10 -17.31 -18.78
C LEU A 129 24.52 -17.67 -17.34
N LEU A 130 23.59 -17.66 -16.40
CA LEU A 130 23.81 -17.95 -14.98
C LEU A 130 23.61 -19.44 -14.60
N ARG A 131 23.35 -20.35 -15.57
CA ARG A 131 23.04 -21.77 -15.34
C ARG A 131 21.89 -22.01 -14.34
N ILE A 132 20.89 -21.12 -14.34
CA ILE A 132 19.70 -21.26 -13.48
C ILE A 132 18.68 -22.18 -14.19
N ARG A 133 17.88 -22.93 -13.42
CA ARG A 133 16.80 -23.75 -13.99
C ARG A 133 15.82 -22.87 -14.79
N PRO A 134 15.39 -23.29 -15.99
CA PRO A 134 14.52 -22.49 -16.86
C PRO A 134 13.17 -22.17 -16.18
N THR A 135 12.65 -23.07 -15.34
CA THR A 135 11.41 -22.84 -14.58
C THR A 135 11.51 -21.66 -13.62
N GLN A 136 12.65 -21.51 -12.94
CA GLN A 136 12.88 -20.43 -11.98
C GLN A 136 13.10 -19.09 -12.70
N SER A 137 13.80 -19.12 -13.84
CA SER A 137 13.99 -17.94 -14.69
C SER A 137 12.66 -17.42 -15.27
N VAL A 138 11.79 -18.31 -15.77
CA VAL A 138 10.45 -17.92 -16.26
C VAL A 138 9.62 -17.33 -15.11
N PHE A 139 9.65 -17.95 -13.93
CA PHE A 139 8.92 -17.44 -12.76
C PHE A 139 9.38 -16.01 -12.41
N ILE A 140 10.69 -15.80 -12.23
CA ILE A 140 11.25 -14.48 -11.88
C ILE A 140 10.92 -13.44 -12.96
N SER A 141 11.09 -13.79 -14.24
CA SER A 141 10.82 -12.88 -15.36
C SER A 141 9.34 -12.49 -15.47
N THR A 142 8.44 -13.42 -15.17
CA THR A 142 6.99 -13.17 -15.16
C THR A 142 6.61 -12.27 -13.98
N CYS A 143 7.20 -12.50 -12.80
CA CYS A 143 7.05 -11.61 -11.64
C CYS A 143 7.56 -10.20 -11.95
N LEU A 144 8.72 -10.07 -12.62
CA LEU A 144 9.29 -8.78 -13.00
C LEU A 144 8.50 -8.06 -14.09
N SER A 145 7.77 -8.80 -14.93
CA SER A 145 6.94 -8.21 -15.98
C SER A 145 5.69 -7.49 -15.46
N LEU A 146 5.26 -7.76 -14.22
CA LEU A 146 4.12 -7.09 -13.62
C LEU A 146 4.50 -5.63 -13.31
N SER A 147 4.21 -4.75 -14.26
CA SER A 147 4.48 -3.31 -14.12
C SER A 147 3.38 -2.62 -13.31
N SER A 148 3.78 -1.87 -12.28
CA SER A 148 2.89 -1.02 -11.49
C SER A 148 2.62 0.31 -12.22
N THR A 149 1.84 0.25 -13.31
CA THR A 149 1.45 1.41 -14.14
C THR A 149 1.00 2.67 -13.36
N PRO A 150 0.29 2.56 -12.20
CA PRO A 150 -0.05 3.73 -11.40
C PRO A 150 1.16 4.48 -10.81
N LEU A 151 2.28 3.79 -10.58
CA LEU A 151 3.49 4.39 -10.03
C LEU A 151 4.19 5.27 -11.09
N VAL A 152 4.28 4.76 -12.32
CA VAL A 152 4.91 5.47 -13.45
C VAL A 152 4.09 6.69 -13.86
N SER A 153 2.76 6.63 -13.85
CA SER A 153 1.93 7.80 -14.14
C SER A 153 2.10 8.90 -13.09
N ARG A 154 2.26 8.54 -11.81
CA ARG A 154 2.60 9.49 -10.74
C ARG A 154 3.99 10.08 -10.92
N PHE A 155 4.97 9.31 -11.39
CA PHE A 155 6.29 9.86 -11.74
C PHE A 155 6.21 10.83 -12.93
N LEU A 156 5.48 10.46 -13.99
CA LEU A 156 5.35 11.31 -15.19
C LEU A 156 4.64 12.63 -14.88
N VAL A 157 3.58 12.60 -14.07
CA VAL A 157 2.85 13.80 -13.61
C VAL A 157 3.69 14.62 -12.62
N GLY A 158 4.46 13.97 -11.74
CA GLY A 158 5.37 14.64 -10.81
C GLY A 158 6.49 15.38 -11.52
N SER A 159 7.12 14.75 -12.52
CA SER A 159 8.14 15.38 -13.38
C SER A 159 7.56 16.52 -14.21
N ALA A 160 6.33 16.41 -14.71
CA ALA A 160 5.67 17.48 -15.48
C ALA A 160 5.29 18.72 -14.64
N ARG A 161 5.21 18.59 -13.31
CA ARG A 161 4.97 19.74 -12.41
C ARG A 161 6.24 20.48 -11.99
N GLY A 162 7.41 19.84 -12.01
CA GLY A 162 8.70 20.50 -11.72
C GLY A 162 9.15 21.52 -12.77
N ASP A 163 8.63 21.42 -13.99
CA ASP A 163 8.98 22.33 -15.10
C ASP A 163 8.17 23.65 -15.09
N LYS A 164 7.08 23.73 -14.30
CA LYS A 164 6.21 24.93 -14.26
C LYS A 164 6.51 25.91 -13.13
N GLU A 165 7.33 25.53 -12.15
CA GLU A 165 7.70 26.41 -11.02
C GLU A 165 9.06 27.10 -11.23
N GLY A 166 9.74 26.84 -12.36
CA GLY A 166 11.06 27.37 -12.69
C GLY A 166 11.08 28.45 -13.77
N ARG A 167 9.93 29.07 -14.11
CA ARG A 167 9.83 30.13 -15.11
C ARG A 167 8.95 31.29 -14.68
#